data_AF-A0A800IDV7-F1
#
_entry.id   AF-A0A800IDV7-F1
#
_cell.length_a   1.000
_cell.length_b   1.000
_cell.length_c   1.000
_cell.angle_alpha   90.00
_cell.angle_beta   90.00
_cell.angle_gamma   90.00
#
_symmetry.space_group_name_H-M   'P 1'
#
loop_
_entity.id
_entity.type
_entity.pdbx_description
1 polymer ?
#
loop_
_entity_poly.entity_id
_entity_poly.type
_entity_poly.pdbx_seq_one_letter_code
_entity_poly.pdbx_strand_id
1 'polypeptide(L)'
;MSTSETAVATEVAHDDHDHPSDAKYIQIALLLGIITAAEVATYFVDIGVALIPVLMVMMVVKFFYVASWFMHLRFDSPLFTKFFVAGLILATSVYLVFLTIFEFWSKG
;
A
#
# COMPACT_ATOMS: atom_id res chain seq x y z
N MET A 1 -39.85 -40.49 -29.95
CA MET A 1 -40.88 -39.68 -29.27
C MET A 1 -40.16 -38.51 -28.63
N SER A 2 -40.36 -37.31 -29.18
CA SER A 2 -39.72 -36.06 -28.77
C SER A 2 -40.54 -35.46 -27.64
N THR A 3 -39.94 -35.28 -26.46
CA THR A 3 -40.47 -34.39 -25.43
C THR A 3 -39.68 -33.10 -25.50
N SER A 4 -40.28 -32.11 -26.15
CA SER A 4 -40.04 -30.70 -25.87
C SER A 4 -40.46 -30.43 -24.43
N GLU A 5 -39.50 -30.08 -23.58
CA GLU A 5 -39.75 -29.21 -22.44
C GLU A 5 -38.88 -27.97 -22.63
N THR A 6 -39.53 -26.97 -23.20
CA THR A 6 -39.45 -25.55 -22.86
C THR A 6 -38.17 -25.11 -22.16
N ALA A 7 -37.37 -24.38 -22.93
CA ALA A 7 -36.38 -23.45 -22.42
C ALA A 7 -37.03 -22.53 -21.37
N VAL A 8 -36.84 -22.87 -20.10
CA VAL A 8 -36.81 -21.85 -19.07
C VAL A 8 -35.40 -21.30 -19.14
N ALA A 9 -35.22 -20.31 -20.01
CA ALA A 9 -34.18 -19.33 -19.81
C ALA A 9 -34.48 -18.67 -18.47
N THR A 10 -33.99 -19.27 -17.39
CA THR A 10 -33.75 -18.55 -16.15
C THR A 10 -32.68 -17.54 -16.55
N GLU A 11 -33.11 -16.37 -17.02
CA GLU A 11 -32.38 -15.16 -16.75
C GLU A 11 -32.27 -15.11 -15.24
N VAL A 12 -31.21 -15.73 -14.71
CA VAL A 12 -30.66 -15.33 -13.44
C VAL A 12 -30.20 -13.92 -13.72
N ALA A 13 -31.12 -12.97 -13.50
CA ALA A 13 -30.74 -11.64 -13.10
C ALA A 13 -29.69 -11.87 -12.03
N HIS A 14 -28.42 -11.68 -12.40
CA HIS A 14 -27.35 -11.63 -11.45
C HIS A 14 -27.68 -10.41 -10.60
N ASP A 15 -28.41 -10.72 -9.52
CA ASP A 15 -28.64 -9.89 -8.38
C ASP A 15 -27.30 -9.19 -8.11
N ASP A 16 -27.35 -7.86 -8.18
CA ASP A 16 -26.28 -6.97 -7.79
C ASP A 16 -25.91 -7.32 -6.34
N HIS A 17 -25.01 -8.29 -6.19
CA HIS A 17 -24.34 -8.55 -4.95
C HIS A 17 -23.38 -7.38 -4.77
N ASP A 18 -23.94 -6.34 -4.16
CA ASP A 18 -23.32 -5.23 -3.48
C ASP A 18 -22.30 -5.77 -2.47
N HIS A 19 -21.14 -6.23 -2.96
CA HIS A 19 -19.96 -6.61 -2.20
C HIS A 19 -19.21 -5.32 -1.84
N PRO A 20 -19.47 -4.71 -0.68
CA PRO A 20 -18.91 -3.41 -0.33
C PRO A 20 -17.61 -3.70 0.40
N SER A 21 -16.51 -3.88 -0.33
CA SER A 21 -15.18 -4.07 0.27
C SER A 21 -14.06 -3.91 -0.75
N ASP A 22 -14.16 -4.57 -1.91
CA ASP A 22 -12.97 -4.83 -2.74
C ASP A 22 -12.60 -3.66 -3.64
N ALA A 23 -13.60 -2.89 -4.07
CA ALA A 23 -13.42 -1.73 -4.94
C ALA A 23 -12.47 -0.67 -4.33
N LYS A 24 -12.46 -0.53 -3.00
CA LYS A 24 -11.59 0.42 -2.31
C LYS A 24 -10.14 -0.05 -2.25
N TYR A 25 -9.90 -1.33 -2.02
CA TYR A 25 -8.55 -1.89 -2.10
C TYR A 25 -7.98 -1.80 -3.51
N ILE A 26 -8.81 -2.06 -4.53
CA ILE A 26 -8.41 -1.93 -5.94
C ILE A 26 -8.08 -0.48 -6.29
N GLN A 27 -8.89 0.49 -5.83
CA GLN A 27 -8.64 1.91 -6.05
C GLN A 27 -7.30 2.35 -5.43
N ILE A 28 -6.95 1.81 -4.25
CA ILE A 28 -5.70 2.13 -3.57
C ILE A 28 -4.52 1.41 -4.22
N ALA A 29 -4.68 0.15 -4.65
CA ALA A 29 -3.69 -0.57 -5.45
C ALA A 29 -3.32 0.24 -6.70
N LEU A 30 -4.33 0.76 -7.39
CA LEU A 30 -4.15 1.58 -8.58
C LEU A 30 -3.43 2.90 -8.27
N LEU A 31 -3.80 3.58 -7.17
CA LEU A 31 -3.08 4.78 -6.71
C LEU A 31 -1.60 4.47 -6.43
N LEU A 32 -1.28 3.37 -5.75
CA LEU A 32 0.10 2.95 -5.50
C LEU A 32 0.83 2.60 -6.79
N GLY A 33 0.14 1.96 -7.74
CA GLY A 33 0.66 1.71 -9.08
C GLY A 33 1.04 3.00 -9.80
N ILE A 34 0.19 4.03 -9.74
CA ILE A 34 0.47 5.35 -10.32
C ILE A 34 1.66 6.02 -9.62
N ILE A 35 1.72 6.00 -8.29
CA ILE A 35 2.85 6.57 -7.54
C ILE A 35 4.15 5.83 -7.93
N THR A 36 4.11 4.52 -8.09
CA THR A 36 5.28 3.71 -8.49
C THR A 36 5.68 3.99 -9.94
N ALA A 37 4.72 4.14 -10.85
CA ALA A 37 5.00 4.53 -12.24
C ALA A 37 5.60 5.95 -12.30
N ALA A 38 5.11 6.88 -11.48
CA ALA A 38 5.66 8.22 -11.38
C ALA A 38 7.09 8.20 -10.83
N GLU A 39 7.39 7.37 -9.82
CA GLU A 39 8.76 7.16 -9.36
C GLU A 39 9.65 6.61 -10.48
N VAL A 40 9.20 5.59 -11.19
CA VAL A 40 9.98 5.03 -12.31
C VAL A 40 10.21 6.09 -13.39
N ALA A 41 9.22 6.94 -13.66
CA ALA A 41 9.33 8.06 -14.59
C ALA A 41 10.38 9.09 -14.13
N THR A 42 10.59 9.29 -12.83
CA THR A 42 11.64 10.20 -12.34
C THR A 42 13.06 9.76 -12.72
N TYR A 43 13.31 8.48 -13.03
CA TYR A 43 14.61 8.03 -13.54
C TYR A 43 14.85 8.41 -15.01
N PHE A 44 13.78 8.71 -15.76
CA PHE A 44 13.88 9.11 -17.17
C PHE A 44 13.95 10.63 -17.36
N VAL A 45 13.73 11.41 -16.29
CA VAL A 45 13.73 12.87 -16.32
C VAL A 45 14.78 13.38 -15.35
N ASP A 46 15.63 14.32 -15.78
CA ASP A 46 16.67 14.85 -14.90
C ASP A 46 16.09 15.91 -13.94
N ILE A 47 15.74 15.46 -12.74
CA ILE A 47 15.18 16.30 -11.65
C ILE A 47 16.32 16.92 -10.81
N GLY A 48 17.58 16.54 -11.06
CA GLY A 48 18.75 17.03 -10.32
C GLY A 48 18.71 16.71 -8.82
N VAL A 49 19.21 17.64 -7.99
CA VAL A 49 19.37 17.45 -6.53
C VAL A 49 18.06 17.21 -5.77
N ALA A 50 16.91 17.55 -6.37
CA ALA A 50 15.59 17.33 -5.78
C ALA A 50 15.09 15.89 -5.93
N LEU A 51 15.74 15.05 -6.73
CA LEU A 51 15.35 13.64 -6.94
C LEU A 51 15.33 12.87 -5.61
N ILE A 52 16.43 12.92 -4.85
CA ILE A 52 16.58 12.18 -3.59
C ILE A 52 15.44 12.51 -2.59
N PRO A 53 15.18 13.78 -2.23
CA PRO A 53 14.10 14.09 -1.29
C PRO A 53 12.72 13.73 -1.83
N VAL A 54 12.47 13.90 -3.15
CA VAL A 54 11.19 13.52 -3.77
C VAL A 54 10.97 12.00 -3.66
N LEU A 55 11.97 11.19 -3.99
CA LEU A 55 11.87 9.73 -3.87
C LEU A 55 11.68 9.28 -2.42
N MET A 56 12.36 9.92 -1.47
CA MET A 56 12.18 9.66 -0.04
C MET A 56 10.74 9.91 0.42
N VAL A 57 10.15 11.04 0.00
CA VAL A 57 8.74 11.35 0.32
C VAL A 57 7.80 10.31 -0.31
N MET A 58 8.01 9.96 -1.58
CA MET A 58 7.19 8.94 -2.26
C MET A 58 7.28 7.57 -1.57
N MET A 59 8.45 7.18 -1.07
CA MET A 59 8.64 5.94 -0.30
C MET A 59 7.83 5.94 0.99
N VAL A 60 7.93 7.02 1.77
CA VAL A 60 7.19 7.16 3.03
C VAL A 60 5.68 7.10 2.77
N VAL A 61 5.19 7.85 1.77
CA VAL A 61 3.77 7.84 1.41
C VAL A 61 3.29 6.44 1.04
N LYS A 62 4.01 5.74 0.15
CA LYS A 62 3.64 4.37 -0.23
C LYS A 62 3.60 3.45 0.98
N PHE A 63 4.61 3.50 1.84
CA PHE A 63 4.67 2.70 3.06
C PHE A 63 3.43 2.91 3.95
N PHE A 64 3.02 4.17 4.17
CA PHE A 64 1.83 4.45 4.99
C PHE A 64 0.54 3.93 4.36
N TYR A 65 0.36 4.07 3.05
CA TYR A 65 -0.83 3.53 2.39
C TYR A 65 -0.85 1.99 2.43
N VAL A 66 0.29 1.32 2.21
CA VAL A 66 0.39 -0.15 2.35
C VAL A 66 0.06 -0.58 3.78
N ALA A 67 0.68 0.05 4.78
CA ALA A 67 0.44 -0.30 6.18
C ALA A 67 -1.02 -0.05 6.61
N SER A 68 -1.62 1.06 6.16
CA SER A 68 -2.99 1.41 6.56
C SER A 68 -4.04 0.51 5.90
N TRP A 69 -3.90 0.24 4.61
CA TRP A 69 -4.93 -0.44 3.82
C TRP A 69 -4.60 -1.91 3.56
N PHE A 70 -3.42 -2.23 3.01
CA PHE A 70 -3.08 -3.62 2.66
C PHE A 70 -2.70 -4.49 3.86
N MET A 71 -2.13 -3.92 4.91
CA MET A 71 -1.93 -4.63 6.19
C MET A 71 -3.19 -4.62 7.08
N HIS A 72 -4.32 -4.08 6.59
CA HIS A 72 -5.61 -3.99 7.28
C HIS A 72 -5.59 -3.23 8.62
N LEU A 73 -4.52 -2.51 8.98
CA LEU A 73 -4.41 -1.79 10.25
C LEU A 73 -5.51 -0.74 10.45
N ARG A 74 -6.12 -0.24 9.37
CA ARG A 74 -7.25 0.71 9.43
C ARG A 74 -8.58 0.05 9.80
N PHE A 75 -8.72 -1.25 9.48
CA PHE A 75 -9.95 -2.05 9.64
C PHE A 75 -9.88 -3.02 10.82
N ASP A 76 -8.68 -3.33 11.30
CA ASP A 76 -8.47 -4.18 12.47
C ASP A 76 -8.46 -3.38 13.78
N SER A 77 -8.46 -4.10 14.90
CA SER A 77 -8.37 -3.56 16.24
C SER A 77 -7.12 -2.68 16.43
N PRO A 78 -7.21 -1.58 17.22
CA PRO A 78 -6.09 -0.66 17.43
C PRO A 78 -4.87 -1.30 18.11
N LEU A 79 -5.01 -2.55 18.57
CA LEU A 79 -3.93 -3.35 19.13
C LEU A 79 -2.86 -3.66 18.07
N PHE A 80 -3.24 -4.09 16.87
CA PHE A 80 -2.28 -4.36 15.79
C PHE A 80 -1.57 -3.11 15.31
N THR A 81 -2.28 -1.98 15.21
CA THR A 81 -1.68 -0.68 14.90
C THR A 81 -0.62 -0.31 15.94
N LYS A 82 -0.90 -0.49 17.24
CA LYS A 82 0.06 -0.22 18.32
C LYS A 82 1.30 -1.10 18.24
N PHE A 83 1.13 -2.41 17.99
CA PHE A 83 2.27 -3.32 17.82
C PHE A 83 3.14 -2.95 16.62
N PHE A 84 2.52 -2.61 15.49
CA PHE A 84 3.25 -2.16 14.30
C PHE A 84 4.02 -0.87 14.55
N VAL A 85 3.38 0.14 15.13
CA VAL A 85 4.03 1.42 15.46
C VAL A 85 5.12 1.24 16.51
N ALA A 86 4.91 0.39 17.53
CA ALA A 86 5.95 0.05 18.49
C ALA A 86 7.16 -0.61 17.81
N GLY A 87 6.93 -1.52 16.87
CA GLY A 87 7.98 -2.12 16.04
C GLY A 87 8.72 -1.09 15.18
N LEU A 88 8.01 -0.14 14.57
CA LEU A 88 8.60 0.94 13.78
C LEU A 88 9.48 1.86 14.62
N ILE A 89 8.99 2.24 15.82
CA ILE A 89 9.75 3.05 16.78
C ILE A 89 10.99 2.30 17.24
N LEU A 90 10.84 1.01 17.58
CA LEU A 90 11.96 0.17 18.01
C LEU A 90 13.01 0.05 16.90
N ALA A 91 12.61 -0.26 15.67
CA ALA A 91 13.50 -0.37 14.53
C ALA A 91 14.26 0.94 14.27
N THR A 92 13.54 2.07 14.28
CA THR A 92 14.15 3.40 14.11
C THR A 92 15.13 3.70 15.24
N SER A 93 14.76 3.41 16.48
CA SER A 93 15.60 3.64 17.66
C SER A 93 16.88 2.80 17.61
N VAL A 94 16.77 1.50 17.30
CA VAL A 94 17.92 0.61 17.15
C VAL A 94 18.84 1.08 16.03
N TYR A 95 18.29 1.52 14.91
CA TYR A 95 19.07 2.09 13.81
C TYR A 95 19.81 3.38 14.20
N LEU A 96 19.17 4.28 14.95
CA LEU A 96 19.82 5.50 15.45
C LEU A 96 20.93 5.20 16.46
N VAL A 97 20.70 4.24 17.36
CA VAL A 97 21.72 3.76 18.31
C VAL A 97 22.90 3.16 17.55
N PHE A 98 22.63 2.35 16.53
CA PHE A 98 23.66 1.82 15.64
C PHE A 98 24.49 2.95 14.99
N LEU A 99 23.84 3.94 14.36
CA LEU A 99 24.56 5.10 13.78
C LEU A 99 25.40 5.86 14.82
N THR A 100 24.95 5.92 16.06
CA THR A 100 25.68 6.54 17.17
C THR A 100 26.93 5.74 17.56
N ILE A 101 26.82 4.40 17.64
CA ILE A 101 27.93 3.49 17.94
C ILE A 101 28.99 3.53 16.83
N PHE A 102 28.57 3.66 15.58
CA PHE A 102 29.49 3.82 14.43
C PHE A 102 30.15 5.19 14.36
N GLU A 103 30.00 6.03 15.40
CA GLU A 103 30.61 7.36 15.49
C GLU A 103 30.33 8.22 14.24
N PHE A 104 29.19 8.01 13.56
CA PHE A 104 28.82 8.79 12.36
C PHE A 104 28.77 10.30 12.65
N TRP A 105 28.58 10.67 13.92
CA TRP A 105 28.55 12.04 14.42
C TRP A 105 29.93 12.58 14.82
N SER A 106 30.89 11.71 15.11
CA SER A 106 32.26 12.02 15.52
C SER A 106 33.16 12.02 14.28
N LYS A 107 32.97 13.05 13.45
CA LYS A 107 33.89 13.46 12.36
C LYS A 107 34.32 12.40 11.33
N GLY A 108 33.86 12.62 10.10
CA GLY A 108 34.81 12.61 8.97
C GLY A 108 35.83 13.74 9.11
#